data_AF-A0A353U2Z8-F1
#
_entry.id   AF-A0A353U2Z8-F1
#
_cell.length_a   1.000
_cell.length_b   1.000
_cell.length_c   1.000
_cell.angle_alpha   90.00
_cell.angle_beta   90.00
_cell.angle_gamma   90.00
#
_symmetry.space_group_name_H-M   'P 1'
#
loop_
_entity.id
_entity.type
_entity.pdbx_description
1 polymer ?
#
loop_
_entity_poly.entity_id
_entity_poly.type
_entity_poly.pdbx_seq_one_letter_code
_entity_poly.pdbx_strand_id
1 'polypeptide(L)' 'RYVFNTQRLTSFEEISAFAPELLVNCVTLQYTIQSFKDVLPYIPENCILSDIASVKTGFFDYYKSTGRRFVSTHPMFGDK' A
#
# COMPACT_ATOMS: atom_id res chain seq x y z
N ARG A 1 -26.65 -3.21 7.82
CA ARG A 1 -25.92 -1.96 8.12
C ARG A 1 -24.47 -2.35 8.37
N TYR A 2 -23.57 -2.01 7.46
CA TYR A 2 -22.14 -2.24 7.66
C TYR A 2 -21.59 -1.09 8.49
N VAL A 3 -20.92 -1.41 9.59
CA VAL A 3 -20.21 -0.43 10.42
C VAL A 3 -18.73 -0.66 10.17
N PHE A 4 -18.04 0.36 9.67
CA PHE A 4 -16.61 0.30 9.40
C PHE A 4 -15.89 0.98 10.56
N ASN A 5 -15.04 0.23 11.27
CA ASN A 5 -14.12 0.81 12.24
C ASN A 5 -12.98 1.48 11.46
N THR A 6 -12.78 2.78 11.66
CA THR A 6 -11.71 3.53 11.01
C THR A 6 -10.83 4.20 12.06
N GLN A 7 -9.52 4.14 11.84
CA GLN A 7 -8.53 4.73 12.72
C GLN A 7 -7.53 5.50 11.84
N ARG A 8 -7.22 6.73 12.23
CA ARG A 8 -6.17 7.50 11.57
C ARG A 8 -4.86 7.27 12.32
N LEU A 9 -3.93 6.60 11.66
CA LEU A 9 -2.58 6.36 12.17
C LEU A 9 -1.66 7.47 11.66
N THR A 10 -0.69 7.86 12.47
CA THR A 10 0.25 8.95 12.21
C THR A 10 1.72 8.54 12.38
N SER A 11 1.98 7.37 12.96
CA SER A 11 3.32 6.80 13.10
C SER A 11 3.42 5.36 12.56
N PHE A 12 4.65 4.89 12.32
CA PHE A 12 4.90 3.54 11.82
C PHE A 12 4.66 2.46 12.88
N GLU A 13 4.85 2.80 14.16
CA GLU A 13 4.59 1.90 15.29
C GLU A 13 3.10 1.58 15.39
N GLU A 14 2.23 2.57 15.13
CA GLU A 14 0.78 2.37 15.07
C GLU A 14 0.39 1.40 13.95
N ILE A 15 1.08 1.44 12.80
CA ILE A 15 0.86 0.48 11.70
C ILE A 15 1.26 -0.93 12.12
N SER A 16 2.38 -1.07 12.83
CA SER A 16 2.86 -2.36 13.35
C SER A 16 1.86 -2.96 14.34
N ALA A 17 1.30 -2.14 15.23
CA ALA A 17 0.27 -2.56 16.17
C ALA A 17 -1.06 -2.91 15.49
N PHE A 18 -1.42 -2.18 14.43
CA PHE A 18 -2.62 -2.45 13.63
C PHE A 18 -2.52 -3.75 12.82
N ALA A 19 -1.31 -4.13 12.38
CA ALA A 19 -1.01 -5.35 11.64
C ALA A 19 -1.93 -5.60 10.42
N PRO A 20 -1.89 -4.72 9.40
CA PRO A 20 -2.81 -4.80 8.26
C PRO A 20 -2.59 -6.05 7.40
N GLU A 21 -3.68 -6.64 6.91
CA GLU A 21 -3.64 -7.73 5.93
C GLU A 21 -3.58 -7.25 4.47
N LEU A 22 -3.99 -6.00 4.21
CA LEU A 22 -3.96 -5.35 2.91
C LEU A 22 -3.53 -3.89 3.09
N LEU A 23 -2.53 -3.47 2.32
CA LEU A 23 -2.07 -2.10 2.23
C LEU A 23 -2.41 -1.54 0.84
N VAL A 24 -3.17 -0.45 0.79
CA VAL A 24 -3.42 0.31 -0.45
C VAL A 24 -2.65 1.61 -0.41
N ASN A 25 -1.65 1.74 -1.29
CA ASN A 25 -0.79 2.89 -1.39
C ASN A 25 -1.41 3.93 -2.33
N CYS A 26 -1.78 5.08 -1.74
CA CYS A 26 -2.45 6.20 -2.41
C CYS A 26 -1.59 7.47 -2.45
N VAL A 27 -0.27 7.35 -2.35
CA VAL A 27 0.64 8.51 -2.44
C VAL A 27 0.79 8.98 -3.89
N THR A 28 1.37 10.17 -4.08
CA THR A 28 1.70 10.67 -5.42
C THR A 28 2.67 9.73 -6.13
N LEU A 29 2.48 9.53 -7.43
CA LEU A 29 3.15 8.51 -8.24
C LEU A 29 4.66 8.38 -7.98
N GLN A 30 5.39 9.50 -7.92
CA GLN A 30 6.85 9.54 -7.72
C GLN A 30 7.32 8.99 -6.38
N TYR A 31 6.45 8.93 -5.37
CA TYR A 31 6.77 8.46 -4.02
C TYR A 31 6.30 7.04 -3.74
N THR A 32 5.61 6.39 -4.69
CA THR A 32 4.98 5.07 -4.46
C THR A 32 5.98 4.03 -3.97
N ILE A 33 7.10 3.86 -4.67
CA ILE A 33 8.13 2.89 -4.31
C ILE A 33 8.80 3.26 -2.97
N GLN A 34 9.09 4.54 -2.76
CA GLN A 34 9.73 4.99 -1.53
C GLN A 34 8.82 4.73 -0.32
N SER A 35 7.55 5.09 -0.42
CA SER A 35 6.56 4.84 0.62
C SER A 35 6.40 3.35 0.93
N PHE A 36 6.44 2.48 -0.09
CA PHE A 36 6.45 1.03 0.18
C PHE A 36 7.71 0.59 0.91
N LYS A 37 8.89 1.07 0.54
CA LYS A 37 10.14 0.75 1.25
C LYS A 37 10.11 1.20 2.71
N ASP A 38 9.54 2.37 2.97
CA ASP A 38 9.45 2.94 4.31
C ASP A 38 8.50 2.13 5.20
N VAL A 39 7.36 1.65 4.66
CA VAL A 39 6.34 0.94 5.43
C VAL A 39 6.58 -0.58 5.53
N LEU A 40 7.32 -1.17 4.58
CA LEU A 40 7.54 -2.63 4.51
C LEU A 40 8.02 -3.28 5.82
N PRO A 41 8.93 -2.66 6.61
CA PRO A 41 9.40 -3.21 7.88
C PRO A 41 8.33 -3.25 8.98
N TYR A 42 7.25 -2.47 8.82
CA TYR A 42 6.21 -2.27 9.84
C TYR A 42 4.92 -3.02 9.54
N ILE A 43 4.89 -3.84 8.47
CA ILE A 43 3.71 -4.60 8.08
C ILE A 43 4.00 -6.11 8.05
N PRO A 44 3.01 -6.96 8.41
CA PRO A 44 3.16 -8.41 8.40
C PRO A 44 3.64 -8.94 7.04
N GLU A 45 4.45 -10.01 7.02
CA GLU A 45 4.98 -10.61 5.78
C GLU A 45 3.88 -11.08 4.82
N ASN A 46 2.74 -11.51 5.35
CA ASN A 46 1.58 -11.98 4.59
C ASN A 46 0.67 -10.84 4.07
N CYS A 47 0.97 -9.59 4.42
CA CYS A 47 0.23 -8.41 3.98
C CYS A 47 0.29 -8.26 2.45
N ILE A 48 -0.87 -8.08 1.83
CA ILE A 48 -1.02 -7.87 0.39
C ILE A 48 -0.70 -6.41 0.08
N LEU A 49 0.14 -6.16 -0.93
CA LEU A 49 0.46 -4.81 -1.39
C LEU A 49 -0.45 -4.40 -2.55
N SER A 50 -0.96 -3.17 -2.52
CA SER A 50 -1.75 -2.60 -3.59
C SER A 50 -1.40 -1.14 -3.81
N ASP A 51 -1.52 -0.68 -5.04
CA ASP A 51 -1.36 0.74 -5.42
C ASP A 51 -2.50 1.20 -6.33
N ILE A 52 -2.67 2.52 -6.42
CA ILE A 52 -3.62 3.18 -7.34
C ILE A 52 -2.97 3.86 -8.55
N ALA A 53 -1.72 3.56 -8.86
CA ALA A 53 -0.96 4.26 -9.88
C ALA A 53 -1.44 3.95 -11.31
N SER A 54 -1.55 4.99 -12.12
CA SER A 54 -1.93 4.91 -13.54
C SER A 54 -0.80 4.39 -14.44
N VAL A 55 0.44 4.65 -14.05
CA VAL A 55 1.65 4.28 -14.81
C VAL A 55 2.45 3.29 -13.97
N LYS A 56 2.71 2.10 -14.54
CA LYS A 56 3.24 0.94 -13.80
C LYS A 56 4.69 0.59 -14.13
N THR A 57 5.40 1.47 -14.85
CA THR A 57 6.79 1.22 -15.27
C THR A 57 7.69 1.03 -14.05
N GLY A 58 8.30 -0.15 -13.90
CA GLY A 58 9.18 -0.50 -12.77
C GLY A 58 8.49 -1.01 -11.51
N PHE A 59 7.16 -0.92 -11.40
CA PHE A 59 6.44 -1.38 -10.20
C PHE A 59 6.40 -2.91 -10.12
N PHE A 60 6.20 -3.57 -11.26
CA PHE A 60 6.17 -5.02 -11.33
C PHE A 60 7.48 -5.66 -10.84
N ASP A 61 8.63 -5.10 -11.25
CA ASP A 61 9.94 -5.58 -10.81
C ASP A 61 10.15 -5.34 -9.32
N TYR A 62 9.71 -4.17 -8.82
CA TYR A 62 9.70 -3.88 -7.39
C TYR A 62 8.86 -4.92 -6.63
N TYR A 63 7.61 -5.16 -7.04
CA TYR A 63 6.75 -6.13 -6.38
C TYR A 63 7.36 -7.54 -6.37
N LYS A 64 7.92 -7.99 -7.48
CA LYS A 64 8.64 -9.27 -7.54
C LYS A 64 9.80 -9.34 -6.54
N SER A 65 10.56 -8.25 -6.37
CA SER A 65 11.67 -8.20 -5.41
C SER A 65 11.23 -8.30 -3.94
N THR A 66 9.99 -7.93 -3.62
CA THR A 66 9.48 -8.00 -2.24
C THR A 66 9.11 -9.43 -1.80
N GLY A 67 8.88 -10.35 -2.76
CA GLY A 67 8.37 -11.69 -2.48
C GLY A 67 6.93 -11.74 -1.95
N ARG A 68 6.21 -10.61 -1.91
CA ARG A 68 4.85 -10.50 -1.36
C ARG A 68 3.78 -10.65 -2.44
N ARG A 69 2.56 -10.96 -2.01
CA ARG A 69 1.37 -10.90 -2.87
C ARG A 69 1.06 -9.43 -3.18
N PHE A 70 0.73 -9.14 -4.44
CA PHE A 70 0.40 -7.77 -4.86
C PHE A 70 -0.73 -7.71 -5.87
N VAL A 71 -1.49 -6.62 -5.85
CA VAL A 71 -2.54 -6.29 -6.82
C VAL A 71 -2.44 -4.80 -7.14
N SER A 72 -2.27 -4.43 -8.40
CA SER A 72 -2.20 -3.01 -8.79
C SER A 72 -3.48 -2.61 -9.51
N THR A 73 -4.26 -1.71 -8.91
CA THR A 73 -5.60 -1.33 -9.39
C THR A 73 -5.62 0.15 -9.75
N HIS A 74 -5.85 0.49 -11.01
CA HIS A 74 -6.07 1.88 -11.39
C HIS A 74 -7.57 2.19 -11.39
N PRO A 75 -8.09 3.00 -10.45
CA PRO A 75 -9.46 3.48 -10.55
C PRO A 75 -9.60 4.38 -11.79
N MET A 76 -10.55 4.06 -12.68
CA MET A 76 -10.83 4.86 -13.89
C MET A 76 -11.61 6.16 -13.60
N PHE A 77 -11.65 6.59 -12.34
CA PHE A 77 -12.20 7.86 -11.88
C PHE A 77 -11.13 8.58 -11.06
N GLY A 78 -10.93 9.87 -11.31
CA GLY A 78 -9.95 10.69 -10.60
C GLY A 78 -10.64 11.87 -9.92
N ASP A 79 -10.31 12.07 -8.65
CA ASP A 79 -10.56 13.33 -7.96
C ASP A 79 -9.76 14.43 -8.67
N LYS A 80 -10.46 15.51 -9.03
CA LYS A 80 -9.84 16.75 -9.51
C LYS A 80 -9.04 17.43 -8.41
#